data_AF-A0A942DEH1-F1
#
_entry.id   AF-A0A942DEH1-F1
#
_cell.length_a   1.000
_cell.length_b   1.000
_cell.length_c   1.000
_cell.angle_alpha   90.00
_cell.angle_beta   90.00
_cell.angle_gamma   90.00
#
_symmetry.space_group_name_H-M   'P 1'
#
loop_
_entity.id
_entity.type
_entity.pdbx_description
1 polymer ?
#
loop_
_entity_poly.entity_id
_entity_poly.type
_entity_poly.pdbx_seq_one_letter_code
_entity_poly.pdbx_strand_id
1 'polypeptide(L)'
;MPHNNCGNHENFDGRSGFDSGQETHRNIWNHDLKNADFKVLDSQSGPDTAQHHLIRADIDENGFTFNAQGGGEGHHHRWRHHGRNNDDSQGSEQSFAPENSGPCGASDGNQGVCTNDGSQGGGTNDGSQGGTSDGSGGTTNGGDSAPPPKIGGDAGPLTLPTGSSEEDLKAALANAAGPNDKPNVVAVKNDDELRSALQNAQPGDVIQLASGTYSPISINNSGRAGAPITVEAAPGAHATIDVNHAGADYGPGYAGVLVNGNYIAVRGLEITDSHYNANSDTTPTPNGNGIMIGTGYALDQHQHNITIENNWVHNLPGSGISDEHGDNVAIVGNKVEYTSRLSPYGVSGIGTFELNDSDGRQGTVGVYILNNEVHDNFQVVPSTAIGANVITDGNGIILDTNQGYDKWTLVEGNNVYNNGRGIHAFNSPYVRIQGNTSVNNNRGEWGLNDIDSNDPTDQIGTNTTT
;
A
#
# COMPACT_ATOMS: atom_id res chain seq x y z
N MET A 1 -56.71 9.78 -13.35
CA MET A 1 -57.52 9.04 -12.35
C MET A 1 -57.79 7.65 -12.90
N PRO A 2 -57.84 6.56 -12.09
CA PRO A 2 -57.76 6.48 -10.61
C PRO A 2 -56.32 6.18 -10.15
N HIS A 3 -55.77 6.59 -9.00
CA HIS A 3 -56.14 6.64 -7.57
C HIS A 3 -56.03 5.32 -6.78
N ASN A 4 -55.26 5.43 -5.67
CA ASN A 4 -55.21 4.64 -4.42
C ASN A 4 -54.27 3.41 -4.42
N ASN A 5 -53.55 3.06 -3.34
CA ASN A 5 -53.49 3.57 -1.96
C ASN A 5 -52.24 3.02 -1.22
N CYS A 6 -51.89 3.67 -0.10
CA CYS A 6 -51.28 3.21 1.18
C CYS A 6 -50.58 1.84 1.21
N GLY A 7 -49.36 1.66 1.72
CA GLY A 7 -48.87 2.05 3.05
C GLY A 7 -48.58 0.77 3.84
N ASN A 8 -47.47 0.71 4.59
CA ASN A 8 -47.36 -0.06 5.84
C ASN A 8 -46.07 0.29 6.59
N HIS A 9 -46.27 0.80 7.81
CA HIS A 9 -45.36 0.69 8.93
C HIS A 9 -45.30 -0.76 9.38
N GLU A 10 -44.11 -1.26 9.72
CA GLU A 10 -43.98 -2.28 10.76
C GLU A 10 -42.84 -1.90 11.73
N ASN A 11 -43.25 -1.63 12.96
CA ASN A 11 -42.40 -1.74 14.15
C ASN A 11 -42.13 -3.22 14.40
N PHE A 12 -40.89 -3.58 14.71
CA PHE A 12 -40.62 -4.72 15.59
C PHE A 12 -39.67 -4.33 16.71
N ASP A 13 -40.17 -4.58 17.91
CA ASP A 13 -39.58 -4.38 19.21
C ASP A 13 -38.54 -5.48 19.51
N GLY A 14 -37.60 -5.16 20.40
CA GLY A 14 -36.33 -5.87 20.53
C GLY A 14 -36.33 -7.22 21.26
N ARG A 15 -35.15 -7.85 21.26
CA ARG A 15 -34.63 -8.70 22.35
C ARG A 15 -33.13 -9.00 22.20
N SER A 16 -32.39 -8.51 23.19
CA SER A 16 -31.20 -9.06 23.85
C SER A 16 -30.51 -10.31 23.28
N GLY A 17 -29.22 -10.15 23.01
CA GLY A 17 -28.23 -11.24 22.93
C GLY A 17 -26.83 -10.68 23.16
N PHE A 18 -26.45 -10.52 24.42
CA PHE A 18 -25.07 -10.30 24.85
C PHE A 18 -24.33 -11.62 24.66
N ASP A 19 -23.28 -11.65 23.84
CA ASP A 19 -22.31 -12.74 23.84
C ASP A 19 -20.91 -12.16 24.05
N SER A 20 -20.31 -12.53 25.18
CA SER A 20 -19.03 -12.05 25.67
C SER A 20 -17.91 -12.98 25.20
N GLY A 21 -17.39 -12.74 24.00
CA GLY A 21 -16.18 -13.37 23.49
C GLY A 21 -14.92 -12.60 23.91
N GLN A 22 -14.55 -12.65 25.20
CA GLN A 22 -13.25 -12.16 25.70
C GLN A 22 -12.40 -13.32 26.25
N GLU A 23 -12.01 -14.28 25.41
CA GLU A 23 -10.96 -15.25 25.78
C GLU A 23 -10.14 -15.72 24.56
N THR A 24 -9.31 -14.84 23.98
CA THR A 24 -8.18 -15.27 23.12
C THR A 24 -6.89 -14.45 23.24
N HIS A 25 -6.88 -13.31 23.94
CA HIS A 25 -5.67 -12.45 24.00
C HIS A 25 -4.78 -12.62 25.24
N ARG A 26 -5.03 -13.61 26.11
CA ARG A 26 -4.25 -13.80 27.34
C ARG A 26 -3.01 -14.71 27.24
N ASN A 27 -2.78 -15.37 26.10
CA ASN A 27 -1.73 -16.39 26.00
C ASN A 27 -0.46 -16.00 25.23
N ILE A 28 -0.38 -14.81 24.63
CA ILE A 28 0.83 -14.39 23.91
C ILE A 28 1.88 -13.75 24.85
N TRP A 29 1.47 -13.25 26.02
CA TRP A 29 2.35 -12.48 26.91
C TRP A 29 3.07 -13.31 28.00
N ASN A 30 2.71 -14.58 28.18
CA ASN A 30 3.12 -15.35 29.35
C ASN A 30 4.36 -16.24 29.13
N HIS A 31 4.82 -16.38 27.88
CA HIS A 31 5.95 -17.26 27.55
C HIS A 31 7.27 -16.51 27.29
N ASP A 32 7.23 -15.29 26.76
CA ASP A 32 8.45 -14.58 26.33
C ASP A 32 9.13 -13.72 27.40
N LEU A 33 8.44 -13.39 28.50
CA LEU A 33 9.02 -12.55 29.57
C LEU A 33 9.66 -13.35 30.71
N LYS A 34 9.50 -14.67 30.75
CA LYS A 34 9.97 -15.49 31.89
C LYS A 34 11.50 -15.59 32.02
N ASN A 35 12.28 -15.05 31.07
CA ASN A 35 13.75 -15.03 31.12
C ASN A 35 14.38 -13.75 30.55
N ALA A 36 13.67 -12.62 30.54
CA ALA A 36 14.24 -11.38 30.02
C ALA A 36 15.21 -10.74 31.03
N ASP A 37 16.49 -10.65 30.66
CA ASP A 37 17.51 -9.91 31.42
C ASP A 37 17.46 -8.42 31.03
N PHE A 38 17.09 -7.56 31.98
CA PHE A 38 17.08 -6.11 31.75
C PHE A 38 18.38 -5.47 32.26
N LYS A 39 19.03 -4.68 31.41
CA LYS A 39 20.16 -3.82 31.79
C LYS A 39 19.63 -2.41 32.05
N VAL A 40 19.73 -1.96 33.29
CA VAL A 40 19.52 -0.54 33.64
C VAL A 40 20.88 0.15 33.60
N LEU A 41 21.02 1.17 32.75
CA LEU A 41 22.15 2.08 32.79
C LEU A 41 21.83 3.20 33.77
N ASP A 42 22.54 3.25 34.90
CA ASP A 42 22.49 4.38 35.82
C ASP A 42 23.29 5.55 35.23
N SER A 43 22.59 6.65 34.92
CA SER A 43 23.19 7.85 34.32
C SER A 43 23.91 8.77 35.32
N GLN A 44 24.13 8.34 36.57
CA GLN A 44 24.76 9.17 37.60
C GLN A 44 26.10 8.69 38.17
N SER A 45 26.75 7.67 37.60
CA SER A 45 28.11 7.28 38.01
C SER A 45 29.15 7.63 36.94
N GLY A 46 30.20 8.36 37.35
CA GLY A 46 31.34 8.69 36.49
C GLY A 46 32.12 7.45 36.02
N PRO A 47 33.04 7.61 35.06
CA PRO A 47 33.50 6.54 34.16
C PRO A 47 34.27 5.36 34.78
N ASP A 48 34.45 5.27 36.11
CA ASP A 48 35.32 4.27 36.73
C ASP A 48 34.70 3.39 37.84
N THR A 49 33.37 3.41 38.04
CA THR A 49 32.73 2.44 38.96
C THR A 49 31.31 2.05 38.51
N ALA A 50 31.19 1.30 37.41
CA ALA A 50 29.93 0.62 37.09
C ALA A 50 29.81 -0.66 37.93
N GLN A 51 29.00 -0.63 39.00
CA GLN A 51 28.56 -1.86 39.65
C GLN A 51 27.38 -2.44 38.87
N HIS A 52 27.52 -3.68 38.42
CA HIS A 52 26.46 -4.39 37.69
C HIS A 52 25.47 -4.97 38.70
N HIS A 53 24.27 -4.41 38.78
CA HIS A 53 23.17 -5.02 39.53
C HIS A 53 22.31 -5.84 38.57
N LEU A 54 22.21 -7.15 38.83
CA LEU A 54 21.28 -8.03 38.13
C LEU A 54 19.90 -7.86 38.79
N ILE A 55 18.92 -7.35 38.04
CA ILE A 55 17.52 -7.30 38.49
C ILE A 55 16.77 -8.38 37.73
N ARG A 56 16.19 -9.33 38.46
CA ARG A 56 15.23 -10.29 37.89
C ARG A 56 13.82 -9.79 38.12
N ALA A 57 13.04 -9.78 37.05
CA ALA A 57 11.60 -9.59 37.11
C ALA A 57 10.94 -10.96 37.10
N ASP A 58 10.16 -11.25 38.14
CA ASP A 58 9.32 -12.44 38.20
C ASP A 58 7.86 -12.02 37.97
N ILE A 59 7.16 -12.78 37.12
CA ILE A 59 5.72 -12.61 36.88
C ILE A 59 5.02 -13.83 37.47
N ASP A 60 4.13 -13.59 38.44
CA ASP A 60 3.18 -14.59 38.92
C ASP A 60 1.73 -14.14 38.71
N GLU A 61 0.79 -14.94 39.18
CA GLU A 61 -0.66 -14.71 39.06
C GLU A 61 -1.15 -13.41 39.72
N ASN A 62 -0.31 -12.71 40.47
CA ASN A 62 -0.62 -11.46 41.16
C ASN A 62 0.08 -10.22 40.55
N GLY A 63 0.86 -10.37 39.47
CA GLY A 63 1.49 -9.27 38.72
C GLY A 63 3.02 -9.20 38.85
N PHE A 64 3.61 -8.08 38.42
CA PHE A 64 5.07 -7.90 38.38
C PHE A 64 5.68 -7.74 39.77
N THR A 65 6.73 -8.51 40.06
CA THR A 65 7.61 -8.27 41.22
C THR A 65 9.07 -8.14 40.77
N PHE A 66 9.76 -7.12 41.27
CA PHE A 66 11.19 -6.91 41.03
C PHE A 66 11.99 -7.34 42.25
N ASN A 67 12.85 -8.34 42.09
CA ASN A 67 13.76 -8.80 43.14
C ASN A 67 15.19 -8.42 42.77
N ALA A 68 15.78 -7.51 43.55
CA ALA A 68 17.21 -7.19 43.46
C ALA A 68 17.98 -8.22 44.30
N GLN A 69 18.83 -9.04 43.67
CA GLN A 69 19.78 -9.86 44.40
C GLN A 69 21.06 -9.07 44.67
N GLY A 70 21.19 -8.55 45.88
CA GLY A 70 22.41 -7.94 46.40
C GLY A 70 22.50 -8.18 47.90
N GLY A 71 23.50 -8.96 48.33
CA GLY A 71 23.84 -9.09 49.74
C GLY A 71 24.53 -7.82 50.22
N GLY A 72 23.99 -7.20 51.28
CA GLY A 72 24.65 -6.11 52.00
C GLY A 72 23.76 -4.89 52.26
N GLU A 73 23.36 -4.75 53.51
CA GLU A 73 23.00 -3.51 54.24
C GLU A 73 22.05 -2.49 53.57
N GLY A 74 20.76 -2.68 53.87
CA GLY A 74 19.75 -1.68 54.25
C GLY A 74 19.86 -0.23 53.78
N HIS A 75 19.15 0.11 52.70
CA HIS A 75 18.61 1.45 52.47
C HIS A 75 17.17 1.38 51.91
N HIS A 76 16.20 1.88 52.69
CA HIS A 76 14.79 1.99 52.27
C HIS A 76 14.59 3.23 51.40
N HIS A 77 14.29 3.06 50.11
CA HIS A 77 13.75 4.13 49.26
C HIS A 77 12.23 3.99 49.13
N ARG A 78 11.52 5.05 49.52
CA ARG A 78 10.04 5.14 49.51
C ARG A 78 9.63 5.97 48.29
N TRP A 79 9.01 5.36 47.28
CA TRP A 79 8.48 6.06 46.12
C TRP A 79 7.08 6.63 46.42
N ARG A 80 6.87 7.94 46.16
CA ARG A 80 5.56 8.61 46.19
C ARG A 80 5.13 8.90 44.76
N HIS A 81 3.93 8.44 44.39
CA HIS A 81 3.24 8.86 43.17
C HIS A 81 2.62 10.26 43.39
N HIS A 82 2.92 11.20 42.51
CA HIS A 82 2.16 12.44 42.36
C HIS A 82 1.31 12.34 41.09
N GLY A 83 -0.01 12.17 41.27
CA GLY A 83 -0.99 12.41 40.21
C GLY A 83 -1.28 13.91 40.13
N ARG A 84 -1.25 14.49 38.93
CA ARG A 84 -1.83 15.80 38.63
C ARG A 84 -3.03 15.59 37.71
N ASN A 85 -4.20 15.95 38.20
CA ASN A 85 -5.39 16.19 37.40
C ASN A 85 -5.30 17.61 36.83
N ASN A 86 -5.46 17.75 35.52
CA ASN A 86 -5.78 19.03 34.88
C ASN A 86 -7.27 19.00 34.55
N ASP A 87 -8.03 19.85 35.22
CA ASP A 87 -9.43 20.10 34.94
C ASP A 87 -9.59 21.63 35.05
N ASP A 88 -9.66 22.31 33.90
CA ASP A 88 -10.00 23.72 33.79
C ASP A 88 -10.42 24.02 32.34
N SER A 89 -11.72 23.98 32.08
CA SER A 89 -12.32 24.75 30.99
C SER A 89 -13.57 25.47 31.51
N GLN A 90 -13.41 26.75 31.77
CA GLN A 90 -14.54 27.66 31.96
C GLN A 90 -15.08 28.04 30.58
N GLY A 91 -16.38 27.78 30.40
CA GLY A 91 -17.16 28.36 29.32
C GLY A 91 -17.43 29.84 29.56
N SER A 92 -17.37 30.62 28.49
CA SER A 92 -18.05 31.91 28.41
C SER A 92 -18.71 32.04 27.06
N GLU A 93 -20.03 32.20 27.13
CA GLU A 93 -20.99 32.57 26.10
C GLU A 93 -20.50 33.73 25.22
N GLN A 94 -20.77 33.68 23.91
CA GLN A 94 -21.39 34.80 23.18
C GLN A 94 -22.24 34.28 22.02
N SER A 95 -23.53 34.57 22.13
CA SER A 95 -24.56 34.46 21.13
C SER A 95 -24.51 35.65 20.16
N PHE A 96 -24.69 35.40 18.87
CA PHE A 96 -25.21 36.38 17.92
C PHE A 96 -26.38 35.74 17.17
N ALA A 97 -27.54 36.39 17.29
CA ALA A 97 -28.77 36.06 16.59
C ALA A 97 -28.72 36.52 15.11
N PRO A 98 -29.60 35.97 14.24
CA PRO A 98 -29.58 36.23 12.81
C PRO A 98 -30.55 37.35 12.40
N GLU A 99 -30.16 38.12 11.40
CA GLU A 99 -31.02 39.01 10.60
C GLU A 99 -30.61 38.83 9.13
N ASN A 100 -31.42 38.95 8.09
CA ASN A 100 -32.86 38.89 7.83
C ASN A 100 -32.98 39.10 6.30
N SER A 101 -34.00 38.51 5.63
CA SER A 101 -34.52 38.87 4.28
C SER A 101 -33.59 38.74 3.05
N GLY A 102 -33.98 38.29 1.86
CA GLY A 102 -35.28 38.06 1.21
C GLY A 102 -35.07 37.61 -0.27
N PRO A 103 -36.13 37.43 -1.07
CA PRO A 103 -36.18 36.47 -2.18
C PRO A 103 -36.09 37.09 -3.59
N CYS A 104 -35.67 36.29 -4.57
CA CYS A 104 -35.89 36.42 -6.03
C CYS A 104 -35.66 35.01 -6.62
N GLY A 105 -36.41 34.41 -7.52
CA GLY A 105 -37.42 34.87 -8.46
C GLY A 105 -37.32 33.91 -9.66
N ALA A 106 -38.42 33.22 -9.98
CA ALA A 106 -38.50 32.33 -11.14
C ALA A 106 -38.52 33.15 -12.44
N SER A 107 -37.94 32.59 -13.51
CA SER A 107 -38.33 32.94 -14.88
C SER A 107 -38.08 31.78 -15.86
N ASP A 108 -39.20 31.39 -16.45
CA ASP A 108 -39.46 30.62 -17.67
C ASP A 108 -38.40 30.58 -18.79
N GLY A 109 -38.29 29.41 -19.42
CA GLY A 109 -38.83 29.20 -20.77
C GLY A 109 -37.91 29.43 -21.99
N ASN A 110 -37.55 28.33 -22.67
CA ASN A 110 -37.57 28.22 -24.15
C ASN A 110 -37.41 26.74 -24.57
N GLN A 111 -38.49 25.99 -24.77
CA GLN A 111 -39.09 25.59 -26.06
C GLN A 111 -38.27 25.74 -27.36
N GLY A 112 -38.28 24.65 -28.15
CA GLY A 112 -37.76 24.53 -29.51
C GLY A 112 -37.59 23.04 -29.86
N VAL A 113 -38.66 22.27 -30.01
CA VAL A 113 -39.29 21.91 -31.31
C VAL A 113 -38.35 21.14 -32.24
N CYS A 114 -38.61 19.84 -32.41
CA CYS A 114 -38.76 19.23 -33.74
C CYS A 114 -39.56 17.92 -33.62
N THR A 115 -40.54 17.81 -34.51
CA THR A 115 -41.63 16.85 -34.61
C THR A 115 -41.27 15.63 -35.46
N ASN A 116 -41.79 14.47 -35.03
CA ASN A 116 -42.52 13.43 -35.78
C ASN A 116 -42.05 12.82 -37.12
N ASP A 117 -42.26 11.49 -37.16
CA ASP A 117 -42.73 10.66 -38.29
C ASP A 117 -41.69 10.30 -39.37
N GLY A 118 -41.52 9.07 -39.84
CA GLY A 118 -42.25 7.82 -39.66
C GLY A 118 -41.83 6.82 -40.73
N SER A 119 -42.16 5.56 -40.47
CA SER A 119 -42.44 4.48 -41.43
C SER A 119 -41.33 3.81 -42.27
N GLN A 120 -41.17 2.51 -41.98
CA GLN A 120 -41.39 1.35 -42.85
C GLN A 120 -40.42 0.96 -43.99
N GLY A 121 -40.13 -0.35 -44.00
CA GLY A 121 -39.56 -1.16 -45.07
C GLY A 121 -38.42 -2.03 -44.52
N GLY A 122 -38.55 -3.32 -44.21
CA GLY A 122 -39.26 -4.38 -44.91
C GLY A 122 -38.25 -5.18 -45.74
N GLY A 123 -37.72 -6.28 -45.21
CA GLY A 123 -36.79 -7.16 -45.93
C GLY A 123 -36.27 -8.33 -45.09
N THR A 124 -36.79 -9.51 -45.38
CA THR A 124 -36.63 -10.82 -44.73
C THR A 124 -35.37 -11.60 -45.16
N ASN A 125 -34.80 -12.39 -44.25
CA ASN A 125 -34.30 -13.77 -44.37
C ASN A 125 -33.48 -14.08 -43.09
N ASP A 126 -33.92 -14.92 -42.14
CA ASP A 126 -33.95 -16.40 -42.16
C ASP A 126 -32.58 -17.00 -42.58
N GLY A 127 -31.82 -17.72 -41.76
CA GLY A 127 -32.09 -18.30 -40.45
C GLY A 127 -30.86 -19.00 -39.84
N SER A 128 -31.13 -19.91 -38.91
CA SER A 128 -30.25 -20.67 -37.99
C SER A 128 -29.87 -19.89 -36.72
N GLN A 129 -30.68 -19.96 -35.64
CA GLN A 129 -30.90 -21.06 -34.69
C GLN A 129 -29.63 -21.49 -33.92
N GLY A 130 -29.66 -21.18 -32.63
CA GLY A 130 -28.76 -21.69 -31.59
C GLY A 130 -29.04 -20.99 -30.26
N GLY A 131 -30.16 -21.33 -29.61
CA GLY A 131 -30.48 -20.90 -28.24
C GLY A 131 -29.43 -21.38 -27.24
N THR A 132 -29.17 -20.65 -26.16
CA THR A 132 -29.91 -20.69 -24.88
C THR A 132 -29.35 -19.53 -24.04
N SER A 133 -30.12 -18.49 -23.67
CA SER A 133 -30.99 -18.37 -22.48
C SER A 133 -30.40 -18.96 -21.20
N ASP A 134 -29.86 -18.09 -20.34
CA ASP A 134 -30.22 -17.85 -18.94
C ASP A 134 -29.10 -16.98 -18.36
N GLY A 135 -29.28 -15.98 -17.51
CA GLY A 135 -30.36 -15.66 -16.60
C GLY A 135 -29.69 -14.77 -15.56
N SER A 136 -29.81 -13.45 -15.74
CA SER A 136 -29.30 -12.45 -14.82
C SER A 136 -30.11 -12.45 -13.52
N GLY A 137 -29.42 -12.48 -12.38
CA GLY A 137 -29.96 -12.05 -11.08
C GLY A 137 -29.72 -13.05 -9.97
N GLY A 138 -28.88 -12.68 -9.00
CA GLY A 138 -28.73 -13.42 -7.75
C GLY A 138 -27.60 -12.91 -6.87
N THR A 139 -27.95 -12.03 -5.94
CA THR A 139 -27.18 -11.66 -4.76
C THR A 139 -26.86 -12.88 -3.89
N THR A 140 -25.63 -13.04 -3.39
CA THR A 140 -25.37 -13.81 -2.16
C THR A 140 -24.21 -13.22 -1.35
N ASN A 141 -24.51 -12.90 -0.09
CA ASN A 141 -23.57 -12.81 1.02
C ASN A 141 -22.84 -14.15 1.24
N GLY A 142 -21.60 -14.06 1.70
CA GLY A 142 -20.92 -15.00 2.61
C GLY A 142 -21.10 -16.50 2.38
N GLY A 143 -20.12 -17.13 1.74
CA GLY A 143 -19.93 -18.57 1.77
C GLY A 143 -18.46 -18.89 1.49
N ASP A 144 -17.82 -19.56 2.45
CA ASP A 144 -16.43 -20.03 2.42
C ASP A 144 -16.00 -20.51 1.03
N SER A 145 -15.21 -19.69 0.33
CA SER A 145 -14.33 -20.17 -0.72
C SER A 145 -13.30 -21.07 -0.07
N ALA A 146 -13.28 -22.34 -0.48
CA ALA A 146 -12.28 -23.30 -0.03
C ALA A 146 -10.88 -22.66 -0.08
N PRO A 147 -10.05 -22.81 0.96
CA PRO A 147 -8.69 -22.29 0.93
C PRO A 147 -7.99 -22.83 -0.32
N PRO A 148 -7.14 -22.02 -0.98
CA PRO A 148 -6.34 -22.49 -2.10
C PRO A 148 -5.61 -23.77 -1.68
N PRO A 149 -5.41 -24.73 -2.61
CA PRO A 149 -4.78 -25.99 -2.28
C PRO A 149 -3.45 -25.72 -1.60
N LYS A 150 -3.33 -26.10 -0.32
CA LYS A 150 -2.05 -26.14 0.37
C LYS A 150 -1.14 -27.03 -0.46
N ILE A 151 -0.17 -26.44 -1.15
CA ILE A 151 0.98 -27.17 -1.68
C ILE A 151 1.83 -27.54 -0.45
N GLY A 152 1.37 -28.57 0.26
CA GLY A 152 2.09 -29.22 1.34
C GLY A 152 3.10 -30.18 0.73
N GLY A 153 4.21 -29.64 0.24
CA GLY A 153 5.44 -30.40 0.07
C GLY A 153 6.45 -29.86 1.08
N ASP A 154 7.15 -30.74 1.78
CA ASP A 154 8.34 -30.44 2.58
C ASP A 154 9.46 -29.88 1.68
N ALA A 155 9.26 -28.70 1.09
CA ALA A 155 10.33 -27.92 0.52
C ALA A 155 11.23 -27.55 1.70
N GLY A 156 12.36 -28.24 1.83
CA GLY A 156 13.40 -27.83 2.75
C GLY A 156 13.72 -26.34 2.55
N PRO A 157 14.27 -25.66 3.57
CA PRO A 157 14.46 -24.22 3.52
C PRO A 157 15.13 -23.81 2.22
N LEU A 158 14.46 -22.97 1.42
CA LEU A 158 15.04 -22.41 0.22
C LEU A 158 16.35 -21.72 0.62
N THR A 159 17.42 -21.95 -0.14
CA THR A 159 18.68 -21.27 0.09
C THR A 159 18.74 -20.10 -0.86
N LEU A 160 18.88 -18.91 -0.30
CA LEU A 160 18.98 -17.71 -1.10
C LEU A 160 20.31 -17.70 -1.88
N PRO A 161 20.33 -17.22 -3.13
CA PRO A 161 21.59 -16.96 -3.85
C PRO A 161 22.49 -15.98 -3.07
N THR A 162 23.77 -16.29 -2.96
CA THR A 162 24.75 -15.51 -2.17
C THR A 162 25.30 -14.28 -2.92
N GLY A 163 24.43 -13.53 -3.62
CA GLY A 163 24.82 -12.35 -4.39
C GLY A 163 25.31 -11.17 -3.54
N SER A 164 26.11 -10.31 -4.16
CA SER A 164 26.40 -8.95 -3.66
C SER A 164 25.33 -7.97 -4.15
N SER A 165 25.12 -6.85 -3.45
CA SER A 165 24.11 -5.84 -3.84
C SER A 165 24.27 -5.30 -5.27
N GLU A 166 25.50 -5.27 -5.82
CA GLU A 166 25.73 -4.91 -7.23
C GLU A 166 25.30 -6.02 -8.20
N GLU A 167 25.55 -7.28 -7.85
CA GLU A 167 25.08 -8.43 -8.63
C GLU A 167 23.56 -8.58 -8.53
N ASP A 168 22.99 -8.33 -7.36
CA ASP A 168 21.55 -8.36 -7.12
C ASP A 168 20.86 -7.22 -7.87
N LEU A 169 21.46 -6.03 -7.93
CA LEU A 169 20.98 -4.94 -8.78
C LEU A 169 21.05 -5.29 -10.27
N LYS A 170 22.17 -5.86 -10.73
CA LYS A 170 22.30 -6.33 -12.12
C LYS A 170 21.29 -7.43 -12.43
N ALA A 171 21.07 -8.35 -11.50
CA ALA A 171 20.08 -9.41 -11.62
C ALA A 171 18.67 -8.83 -11.66
N ALA A 172 18.34 -7.87 -10.80
CA ALA A 172 17.06 -7.16 -10.80
C ALA A 172 16.79 -6.54 -12.18
N LEU A 173 17.71 -5.73 -12.69
CA LEU A 173 17.56 -5.06 -13.99
C LEU A 173 17.58 -6.04 -15.18
N ALA A 174 18.33 -7.13 -15.09
CA ALA A 174 18.36 -8.17 -16.12
C ALA A 174 17.07 -9.00 -16.14
N ASN A 175 16.55 -9.36 -14.96
CA ASN A 175 15.31 -10.10 -14.79
C ASN A 175 14.10 -9.23 -15.15
N ALA A 176 14.16 -7.92 -14.93
CA ALA A 176 13.04 -7.01 -15.09
C ALA A 176 12.95 -6.34 -16.48
N ALA A 177 13.76 -6.79 -17.45
CA ALA A 177 13.47 -6.85 -18.90
C ALA A 177 14.72 -6.75 -19.81
N GLY A 178 15.91 -6.44 -19.29
CA GLY A 178 17.15 -6.38 -20.05
C GLY A 178 17.22 -5.23 -21.09
N PRO A 179 18.41 -4.67 -21.37
CA PRO A 179 18.56 -3.58 -22.33
C PRO A 179 18.33 -4.07 -23.78
N ASN A 180 17.57 -3.30 -24.56
CA ASN A 180 17.51 -3.46 -26.01
C ASN A 180 18.71 -2.73 -26.64
N ASP A 181 19.57 -3.45 -27.37
CA ASP A 181 20.77 -2.90 -28.00
C ASP A 181 20.48 -1.85 -29.10
N LYS A 182 19.23 -1.79 -29.60
CA LYS A 182 18.77 -0.82 -30.61
C LYS A 182 17.30 -0.44 -30.41
N PRO A 183 16.98 0.41 -29.42
CA PRO A 183 15.61 0.81 -29.17
C PRO A 183 15.06 1.66 -30.31
N ASN A 184 13.80 1.45 -30.65
CA ASN A 184 13.04 2.39 -31.46
C ASN A 184 12.55 3.51 -30.52
N VAL A 185 13.13 4.70 -30.66
CA VAL A 185 12.81 5.83 -29.77
C VAL A 185 11.64 6.62 -30.33
N VAL A 186 10.57 6.73 -29.54
CA VAL A 186 9.36 7.50 -29.83
C VAL A 186 9.33 8.71 -28.89
N ALA A 187 9.75 9.87 -29.38
CA ALA A 187 9.69 11.10 -28.60
C ALA A 187 8.27 11.68 -28.59
N VAL A 188 7.77 12.07 -27.41
CA VAL A 188 6.43 12.64 -27.21
C VAL A 188 6.50 13.93 -26.39
N LYS A 189 5.67 14.93 -26.72
CA LYS A 189 5.68 16.25 -26.04
C LYS A 189 4.33 16.70 -25.46
N ASN A 190 3.30 15.87 -25.58
CA ASN A 190 1.95 16.14 -25.08
C ASN A 190 1.17 14.83 -24.89
N ASP A 191 0.01 14.92 -24.24
CA ASP A 191 -0.86 13.78 -23.92
C ASP A 191 -1.36 13.02 -25.15
N ASP A 192 -1.64 13.70 -26.26
CA ASP A 192 -2.16 13.04 -27.46
C ASP A 192 -1.08 12.17 -28.12
N GLU A 193 0.15 12.68 -28.18
CA GLU A 193 1.31 11.92 -28.65
C GLU A 193 1.65 10.76 -27.71
N LEU A 194 1.63 10.99 -26.39
CA LEU A 194 1.87 9.94 -25.39
C LEU A 194 0.84 8.82 -25.48
N ARG A 195 -0.46 9.17 -25.55
CA ARG A 195 -1.55 8.20 -25.72
C ARG A 195 -1.40 7.42 -27.02
N SER A 196 -1.06 8.10 -28.12
CA SER A 196 -0.84 7.44 -29.41
C SER A 196 0.38 6.50 -29.38
N ALA A 197 1.48 6.91 -28.74
CA ALA A 197 2.67 6.10 -28.58
C ALA A 197 2.38 4.83 -27.76
N LEU A 198 1.70 4.97 -26.62
CA LEU A 198 1.32 3.84 -25.76
C LEU A 198 0.41 2.84 -26.46
N GLN A 199 -0.58 3.31 -27.23
CA GLN A 199 -1.50 2.43 -27.98
C GLN A 199 -0.78 1.62 -29.08
N ASN A 200 0.27 2.18 -29.68
CA ASN A 200 0.99 1.57 -30.79
C ASN A 200 2.31 0.91 -30.39
N ALA A 201 2.70 1.02 -29.12
CA ALA A 201 3.98 0.54 -28.62
C ALA A 201 4.22 -0.94 -28.97
N GLN A 202 5.40 -1.22 -29.51
CA GLN A 202 5.89 -2.55 -29.83
C GLN A 202 7.02 -2.95 -28.88
N PRO A 203 7.27 -4.25 -28.69
CA PRO A 203 8.40 -4.71 -27.88
C PRO A 203 9.73 -4.10 -28.31
N GLY A 204 10.40 -3.43 -27.37
CA GLY A 204 11.67 -2.74 -27.59
C GLY A 204 11.56 -1.24 -27.86
N ASP A 205 10.34 -0.70 -27.95
CA ASP A 205 10.11 0.74 -28.05
C ASP A 205 10.52 1.46 -26.75
N VAL A 206 11.09 2.65 -26.90
CA VAL A 206 11.40 3.58 -25.82
C VAL A 206 10.63 4.86 -26.07
N ILE A 207 9.58 5.10 -25.27
CA ILE A 207 8.74 6.29 -25.33
C ILE A 207 9.38 7.35 -24.42
N GLN A 208 9.95 8.39 -25.02
CA GLN A 208 10.65 9.45 -24.30
C GLN A 208 9.78 10.70 -24.17
N LEU A 209 9.47 11.07 -22.94
CA LEU A 209 8.65 12.24 -22.62
C LEU A 209 9.55 13.48 -22.56
N ALA A 210 9.20 14.51 -23.32
CA ALA A 210 9.78 15.84 -23.15
C ALA A 210 9.38 16.44 -21.79
N SER A 211 10.01 17.56 -21.41
CA SER A 211 9.61 18.24 -20.18
C SER A 211 8.18 18.76 -20.29
N GLY A 212 7.38 18.53 -19.26
CA GLY A 212 5.97 18.90 -19.24
C GLY A 212 5.19 18.09 -18.22
N THR A 213 3.93 18.45 -18.06
CA THR A 213 2.96 17.73 -17.24
C THR A 213 2.02 16.95 -18.15
N TYR A 214 1.81 15.69 -17.81
CA TYR A 214 1.00 14.75 -18.56
C TYR A 214 -0.13 14.22 -17.68
N SER A 215 -1.24 13.86 -18.33
CA SER A 215 -2.35 13.15 -17.68
C SER A 215 -1.92 11.74 -17.24
N PRO A 216 -2.67 11.08 -16.34
CA PRO A 216 -2.44 9.69 -15.97
C PRO A 216 -2.43 8.76 -17.19
N ILE A 217 -1.59 7.72 -17.14
CA ILE A 217 -1.37 6.79 -18.24
C ILE A 217 -1.59 5.34 -17.84
N SER A 218 -1.95 4.51 -18.83
CA SER A 218 -1.97 3.05 -18.70
C SER A 218 -1.11 2.42 -19.78
N ILE A 219 -0.22 1.52 -19.38
CA ILE A 219 0.68 0.76 -20.25
C ILE A 219 0.10 -0.65 -20.41
N ASN A 220 -0.68 -0.84 -21.48
CA ASN A 220 -1.42 -2.09 -21.72
C ASN A 220 -0.71 -3.05 -22.68
N ASN A 221 0.15 -2.54 -23.56
CA ASN A 221 0.94 -3.37 -24.47
C ASN A 221 2.13 -3.96 -23.70
N SER A 222 2.48 -5.21 -24.02
CA SER A 222 3.62 -5.90 -23.42
C SER A 222 4.86 -5.80 -24.30
N GLY A 223 6.02 -5.68 -23.67
CA GLY A 223 7.30 -5.96 -24.30
C GLY A 223 7.57 -7.46 -24.42
N ARG A 224 8.84 -7.83 -24.47
CA ARG A 224 9.32 -9.21 -24.34
C ARG A 224 10.71 -9.24 -23.71
N ALA A 225 11.17 -10.41 -23.31
CA ALA A 225 12.53 -10.59 -22.79
C ALA A 225 13.59 -9.98 -23.72
N GLY A 226 14.44 -9.09 -23.19
CA GLY A 226 15.49 -8.37 -23.94
C GLY A 226 14.98 -7.24 -24.82
N ALA A 227 13.67 -6.96 -24.82
CA ALA A 227 13.06 -5.86 -25.56
C ALA A 227 11.80 -5.35 -24.81
N PRO A 228 11.99 -4.73 -23.64
CA PRO A 228 10.88 -4.10 -22.92
C PRO A 228 10.27 -2.96 -23.73
N ILE A 229 9.02 -2.63 -23.40
CA ILE A 229 8.52 -1.28 -23.67
C ILE A 229 8.98 -0.40 -22.50
N THR A 230 9.72 0.67 -22.81
CA THR A 230 10.19 1.62 -21.81
C THR A 230 9.43 2.94 -21.94
N VAL A 231 8.95 3.47 -20.83
CA VAL A 231 8.42 4.83 -20.72
C VAL A 231 9.35 5.61 -19.81
N GLU A 232 9.97 6.66 -20.33
CA GLU A 232 10.98 7.41 -19.58
C GLU A 232 10.96 8.91 -19.90
N ALA A 233 11.50 9.72 -18.99
CA ALA A 233 11.84 11.10 -19.33
C ALA A 233 12.97 11.12 -20.37
N ALA A 234 12.86 11.99 -21.38
CA ALA A 234 13.95 12.24 -22.32
C ALA A 234 15.21 12.70 -21.55
N PRO A 235 16.44 12.45 -22.06
CA PRO A 235 17.66 12.84 -21.36
C PRO A 235 17.68 14.33 -20.95
N GLY A 236 17.74 14.58 -19.64
CA GLY A 236 17.74 15.92 -19.05
C GLY A 236 16.37 16.61 -19.01
N ALA A 237 15.29 15.93 -19.40
CA ALA A 237 13.92 16.42 -19.26
C ALA A 237 13.36 16.17 -17.86
N HIS A 238 12.39 16.99 -17.46
CA HIS A 238 11.57 16.80 -16.27
C HIS A 238 10.13 16.53 -16.70
N ALA A 239 9.76 15.26 -16.80
CA ALA A 239 8.43 14.81 -17.20
C ALA A 239 7.62 14.42 -15.97
N THR A 240 6.51 15.11 -15.76
CA THR A 240 5.63 14.93 -14.61
C THR A 240 4.34 14.24 -15.04
N ILE A 241 3.98 13.14 -14.40
CA ILE A 241 2.64 12.55 -14.47
C ILE A 241 1.84 13.11 -13.29
N ASP A 242 0.80 13.88 -13.58
CA ASP A 242 -0.09 14.43 -12.55
C ASP A 242 -1.35 13.59 -12.43
N VAL A 243 -1.51 12.94 -11.28
CA VAL A 243 -2.68 12.10 -10.96
C VAL A 243 -3.96 12.93 -11.01
N ASN A 244 -3.92 14.18 -10.56
CA ASN A 244 -5.06 15.11 -10.56
C ASN A 244 -6.36 14.44 -10.04
N HIS A 245 -6.37 14.02 -8.76
CA HIS A 245 -7.53 13.35 -8.15
C HIS A 245 -8.76 14.26 -7.91
N ALA A 246 -8.77 15.50 -8.42
CA ALA A 246 -9.80 16.47 -8.12
C ALA A 246 -11.22 16.01 -8.52
N GLY A 247 -12.04 15.67 -7.52
CA GLY A 247 -13.49 15.54 -7.67
C GLY A 247 -13.98 14.27 -8.37
N ALA A 248 -13.18 13.21 -8.45
CA ALA A 248 -13.65 11.93 -8.98
C ALA A 248 -13.66 10.79 -7.95
N ASP A 249 -14.70 9.95 -8.05
CA ASP A 249 -14.81 8.67 -7.35
C ASP A 249 -13.86 7.67 -8.01
N TYR A 250 -12.60 7.65 -7.56
CA TYR A 250 -11.60 6.76 -8.10
C TYR A 250 -11.60 5.41 -7.37
N GLY A 251 -11.88 4.34 -8.11
CA GLY A 251 -11.77 2.98 -7.58
C GLY A 251 -10.32 2.65 -7.17
N PRO A 252 -10.10 1.54 -6.45
CA PRO A 252 -8.78 1.18 -5.90
C PRO A 252 -7.69 0.94 -6.95
N GLY A 253 -8.05 0.79 -8.24
CA GLY A 253 -7.12 0.67 -9.37
C GLY A 253 -6.66 1.99 -10.01
N TYR A 254 -6.97 3.15 -9.40
CA TYR A 254 -6.58 4.44 -9.98
C TYR A 254 -5.14 4.81 -9.62
N ALA A 255 -4.34 5.07 -10.65
CA ALA A 255 -2.93 5.42 -10.52
C ALA A 255 -2.50 6.45 -11.57
N GLY A 256 -1.45 7.20 -11.27
CA GLY A 256 -0.78 8.06 -12.25
C GLY A 256 -0.18 7.24 -13.39
N VAL A 257 0.51 6.15 -13.06
CA VAL A 257 1.00 5.16 -14.02
C VAL A 257 0.44 3.80 -13.67
N LEU A 258 -0.46 3.29 -14.51
CA LEU A 258 -0.97 1.93 -14.40
C LEU A 258 -0.24 1.00 -15.38
N VAL A 259 0.41 -0.04 -14.87
CA VAL A 259 1.17 -1.03 -15.65
C VAL A 259 0.35 -2.31 -15.73
N ASN A 260 -0.24 -2.59 -16.90
CA ASN A 260 -1.01 -3.82 -17.14
C ASN A 260 -0.27 -4.79 -18.08
N GLY A 261 0.69 -4.30 -18.86
CA GLY A 261 1.54 -5.11 -19.73
C GLY A 261 2.71 -5.78 -18.99
N ASN A 262 3.34 -6.74 -19.67
CA ASN A 262 4.53 -7.47 -19.20
C ASN A 262 5.79 -6.91 -19.86
N TYR A 263 6.97 -7.11 -19.25
CA TYR A 263 8.23 -6.58 -19.78
C TYR A 263 8.18 -5.06 -19.98
N ILE A 264 7.86 -4.35 -18.90
CA ILE A 264 7.71 -2.89 -18.90
C ILE A 264 8.79 -2.25 -18.05
N ALA A 265 9.30 -1.10 -18.48
CA ALA A 265 10.17 -0.26 -17.68
C ALA A 265 9.59 1.16 -17.57
N VAL A 266 9.53 1.69 -16.34
CA VAL A 266 9.13 3.08 -16.05
C VAL A 266 10.28 3.79 -15.37
N ARG A 267 10.82 4.85 -15.99
CA ARG A 267 12.09 5.46 -15.57
C ARG A 267 12.11 6.98 -15.52
N GLY A 268 12.73 7.53 -14.48
CA GLY A 268 13.11 8.94 -14.45
C GLY A 268 11.93 9.92 -14.50
N LEU A 269 10.73 9.47 -14.16
CA LEU A 269 9.54 10.31 -14.13
C LEU A 269 9.34 10.92 -12.74
N GLU A 270 8.73 12.10 -12.70
CA GLU A 270 8.05 12.61 -11.50
C GLU A 270 6.59 12.16 -11.57
N ILE A 271 6.06 11.62 -10.47
CA ILE A 271 4.64 11.23 -10.34
C ILE A 271 4.11 11.92 -9.10
N THR A 272 3.07 12.72 -9.27
CA THR A 272 2.51 13.52 -8.17
C THR A 272 1.03 13.74 -8.33
N ASP A 273 0.41 14.34 -7.32
CA ASP A 273 -0.95 14.85 -7.41
C ASP A 273 -0.98 16.34 -7.04
N SER A 274 -1.20 17.19 -8.04
CA SER A 274 -1.22 18.65 -7.85
C SER A 274 -2.36 19.15 -6.97
N HIS A 275 -3.40 18.33 -6.74
CA HIS A 275 -4.55 18.69 -5.92
C HIS A 275 -4.44 18.16 -4.49
N TYR A 276 -3.44 17.34 -4.20
CA TYR A 276 -3.26 16.76 -2.89
C TYR A 276 -2.55 17.74 -1.95
N ASN A 277 -3.26 18.15 -0.90
CA ASN A 277 -2.67 18.95 0.17
C ASN A 277 -2.56 18.14 1.46
N ALA A 278 -1.40 17.51 1.62
CA ALA A 278 -1.03 16.68 2.76
C ALA A 278 -1.19 17.36 4.15
N ASN A 279 -1.38 18.69 4.19
CA ASN A 279 -1.51 19.47 5.43
C ASN A 279 -2.94 19.94 5.73
N SER A 280 -3.84 19.95 4.75
CA SER A 280 -5.23 20.39 4.96
C SER A 280 -6.26 19.27 4.82
N ASP A 281 -5.89 18.22 4.11
CA ASP A 281 -6.84 17.19 3.74
C ASP A 281 -6.88 16.13 4.86
N THR A 282 -8.03 16.00 5.50
CA THR A 282 -8.28 15.01 6.56
C THR A 282 -9.43 14.09 6.20
N THR A 283 -10.10 14.36 5.08
CA THR A 283 -11.16 13.52 4.55
C THR A 283 -10.52 12.34 3.83
N PRO A 284 -10.95 11.10 4.12
CA PRO A 284 -10.56 9.97 3.30
C PRO A 284 -10.89 10.27 1.83
N THR A 285 -9.90 10.14 0.98
CA THR A 285 -10.08 10.29 -0.47
C THR A 285 -9.97 8.90 -1.11
N PRO A 286 -10.71 8.63 -2.19
CA PRO A 286 -10.50 7.41 -2.96
C PRO A 286 -9.03 7.29 -3.41
N ASN A 287 -8.58 6.07 -3.71
CA ASN A 287 -7.16 5.82 -4.02
C ASN A 287 -6.66 6.70 -5.18
N GLY A 288 -5.51 7.32 -4.99
CA GLY A 288 -4.71 7.95 -6.03
C GLY A 288 -3.28 7.45 -5.90
N ASN A 289 -3.02 6.28 -6.48
CA ASN A 289 -1.71 5.64 -6.41
C ASN A 289 -0.73 6.35 -7.36
N GLY A 290 0.57 6.32 -7.06
CA GLY A 290 1.58 6.86 -7.98
C GLY A 290 1.78 5.93 -9.16
N ILE A 291 2.44 4.80 -8.90
CA ILE A 291 2.69 3.74 -9.87
C ILE A 291 2.03 2.46 -9.35
N MET A 292 1.22 1.83 -10.18
CA MET A 292 0.52 0.60 -9.83
C MET A 292 0.83 -0.47 -10.88
N ILE A 293 1.33 -1.62 -10.43
CA ILE A 293 1.56 -2.81 -11.25
C ILE A 293 0.39 -3.74 -11.02
N GLY A 294 -0.31 -4.05 -12.11
CA GLY A 294 -1.56 -4.80 -12.09
C GLY A 294 -2.75 -4.02 -11.56
N THR A 295 -3.93 -4.57 -11.80
CA THR A 295 -5.14 -4.20 -11.07
C THR A 295 -5.66 -5.50 -10.51
N GLY A 296 -5.78 -5.64 -9.18
CA GLY A 296 -6.22 -6.87 -8.50
C GLY A 296 -7.62 -7.42 -8.84
N TYR A 297 -8.17 -7.10 -10.02
CA TYR A 297 -9.50 -7.48 -10.49
C TYR A 297 -9.52 -8.59 -11.54
N ALA A 298 -8.40 -8.84 -12.21
CA ALA A 298 -8.28 -9.92 -13.19
C ALA A 298 -7.26 -10.93 -12.68
N LEU A 299 -7.72 -11.91 -11.89
CA LEU A 299 -6.90 -13.02 -11.36
C LEU A 299 -6.23 -13.86 -12.46
N ASP A 300 -6.54 -13.63 -13.73
CA ASP A 300 -5.96 -14.29 -14.90
C ASP A 300 -4.90 -13.45 -15.63
N GLN A 301 -4.66 -12.20 -15.20
CA GLN A 301 -3.62 -11.34 -15.75
C GLN A 301 -2.56 -11.06 -14.69
N HIS A 302 -1.43 -11.77 -14.81
CA HIS A 302 -0.27 -11.58 -13.94
C HIS A 302 0.78 -10.75 -14.66
N GLN A 303 1.04 -9.56 -14.13
CA GLN A 303 2.10 -8.70 -14.64
C GLN A 303 3.45 -9.31 -14.27
N HIS A 304 4.36 -9.39 -15.23
CA HIS A 304 5.68 -9.93 -14.93
C HIS A 304 6.81 -9.23 -15.67
N ASN A 305 8.01 -9.32 -15.10
CA ASN A 305 9.25 -8.71 -15.59
C ASN A 305 9.10 -7.18 -15.71
N ILE A 306 8.84 -6.51 -14.58
CA ILE A 306 8.57 -5.07 -14.52
C ILE A 306 9.71 -4.34 -13.82
N THR A 307 10.23 -3.27 -14.42
CA THR A 307 11.22 -2.37 -13.81
C THR A 307 10.60 -1.02 -13.50
N ILE A 308 10.61 -0.61 -12.22
CA ILE A 308 10.28 0.75 -11.78
C ILE A 308 11.55 1.37 -11.20
N GLU A 309 12.14 2.32 -11.93
CA GLU A 309 13.50 2.77 -11.64
C GLU A 309 13.68 4.29 -11.65
N ASN A 310 14.37 4.83 -10.64
CA ASN A 310 14.77 6.24 -10.57
C ASN A 310 13.62 7.24 -10.76
N ASN A 311 12.41 6.90 -10.31
CA ASN A 311 11.27 7.80 -10.32
C ASN A 311 11.19 8.59 -9.01
N TRP A 312 10.59 9.78 -9.06
CA TRP A 312 10.21 10.55 -7.89
C TRP A 312 8.69 10.51 -7.74
N VAL A 313 8.20 9.79 -6.74
CA VAL A 313 6.78 9.54 -6.50
C VAL A 313 6.38 10.23 -5.21
N HIS A 314 5.52 11.26 -5.28
CA HIS A 314 5.25 12.05 -4.09
C HIS A 314 3.91 12.76 -4.08
N ASN A 315 3.48 13.18 -2.88
CA ASN A 315 2.25 13.94 -2.68
C ASN A 315 1.03 13.22 -3.26
N LEU A 316 0.78 12.00 -2.80
CA LEU A 316 -0.31 11.16 -3.27
C LEU A 316 -1.21 10.74 -2.10
N PRO A 317 -2.54 10.72 -2.29
CA PRO A 317 -3.43 10.22 -1.24
C PRO A 317 -3.33 8.69 -1.07
N GLY A 318 -3.02 7.97 -2.16
CA GLY A 318 -2.88 6.51 -2.23
C GLY A 318 -1.44 6.01 -2.04
N SER A 319 -1.18 4.78 -2.47
CA SER A 319 0.15 4.17 -2.46
C SER A 319 1.14 4.96 -3.31
N GLY A 320 2.42 4.95 -2.95
CA GLY A 320 3.46 5.46 -3.85
C GLY A 320 3.67 4.52 -5.03
N ILE A 321 4.27 3.37 -4.77
CA ILE A 321 4.49 2.29 -5.74
C ILE A 321 3.84 1.02 -5.19
N SER A 322 2.84 0.48 -5.86
CA SER A 322 2.18 -0.77 -5.49
C SER A 322 2.34 -1.84 -6.56
N ASP A 323 2.68 -3.04 -6.12
CA ASP A 323 2.64 -4.26 -6.93
C ASP A 323 1.53 -5.18 -6.44
N GLU A 324 0.48 -5.34 -7.24
CA GLU A 324 -0.63 -6.24 -6.96
C GLU A 324 -0.58 -7.41 -7.93
N HIS A 325 -0.22 -8.60 -7.43
CA HIS A 325 -0.15 -9.85 -8.20
C HIS A 325 0.97 -9.93 -9.25
N GLY A 326 2.03 -9.13 -9.12
CA GLY A 326 3.18 -9.19 -10.00
C GLY A 326 4.12 -10.38 -9.77
N ASP A 327 5.05 -10.54 -10.72
CA ASP A 327 6.19 -11.46 -10.65
C ASP A 327 7.44 -10.83 -11.30
N ASN A 328 8.64 -11.20 -10.85
CA ASN A 328 9.89 -10.72 -11.46
C ASN A 328 9.95 -9.18 -11.51
N VAL A 329 9.64 -8.52 -10.39
CA VAL A 329 9.51 -7.05 -10.28
C VAL A 329 10.76 -6.45 -9.63
N ALA A 330 11.26 -5.37 -10.21
CA ALA A 330 12.38 -4.59 -9.67
C ALA A 330 11.94 -3.13 -9.41
N ILE A 331 11.99 -2.71 -8.15
CA ILE A 331 11.71 -1.35 -7.69
C ILE A 331 13.02 -0.77 -7.15
N VAL A 332 13.67 0.07 -7.95
CA VAL A 332 15.08 0.43 -7.75
C VAL A 332 15.33 1.93 -7.79
N GLY A 333 16.04 2.46 -6.80
CA GLY A 333 16.55 3.83 -6.85
C GLY A 333 15.47 4.92 -6.89
N ASN A 334 14.23 4.59 -6.52
CA ASN A 334 13.13 5.54 -6.51
C ASN A 334 13.19 6.39 -5.24
N LYS A 335 12.68 7.63 -5.34
CA LYS A 335 12.36 8.47 -4.19
C LYS A 335 10.85 8.47 -4.00
N VAL A 336 10.37 8.00 -2.84
CA VAL A 336 8.95 7.86 -2.54
C VAL A 336 8.61 8.59 -1.24
N GLU A 337 7.83 9.67 -1.32
CA GLU A 337 7.55 10.51 -0.15
C GLU A 337 6.15 11.12 -0.08
N TYR A 338 5.67 11.38 1.14
CA TYR A 338 4.36 12.03 1.35
C TYR A 338 3.18 11.31 0.66
N THR A 339 3.22 9.98 0.61
CA THR A 339 2.12 9.16 0.11
C THR A 339 1.29 8.55 1.24
N SER A 340 0.22 7.84 0.88
CA SER A 340 -0.54 6.91 1.73
C SER A 340 -1.38 7.54 2.84
N ARG A 341 -1.43 8.88 2.94
CA ARG A 341 -2.01 9.52 4.12
C ARG A 341 -3.53 9.41 4.20
N LEU A 342 -4.21 9.49 3.06
CA LEU A 342 -5.67 9.64 3.00
C LEU A 342 -6.39 8.43 2.40
N SER A 343 -5.66 7.37 2.09
CA SER A 343 -6.26 6.15 1.57
C SER A 343 -7.02 5.40 2.66
N PRO A 344 -8.30 5.06 2.43
CA PRO A 344 -9.05 4.17 3.33
C PRO A 344 -8.70 2.68 3.12
N TYR A 345 -7.74 2.35 2.26
CA TYR A 345 -7.40 0.98 1.86
C TYR A 345 -6.18 0.38 2.59
N GLY A 346 -5.53 1.12 3.51
CA GLY A 346 -4.35 0.60 4.21
C GLY A 346 -3.14 0.47 3.29
N VAL A 347 -2.75 1.55 2.61
CA VAL A 347 -1.64 1.54 1.63
C VAL A 347 -0.33 2.03 2.24
N SER A 348 0.78 1.88 1.50
CA SER A 348 2.15 2.20 1.96
C SER A 348 2.94 2.97 0.90
N GLY A 349 4.15 3.41 1.23
CA GLY A 349 5.05 4.06 0.28
C GLY A 349 5.37 3.14 -0.90
N ILE A 350 5.99 2.00 -0.59
CA ILE A 350 6.19 0.87 -1.51
C ILE A 350 5.47 -0.35 -0.93
N GLY A 351 4.67 -1.04 -1.72
CA GLY A 351 3.93 -2.22 -1.27
C GLY A 351 3.89 -3.33 -2.31
N THR A 352 4.01 -4.57 -1.86
CA THR A 352 3.63 -5.76 -2.65
C THR A 352 2.44 -6.44 -2.01
N PHE A 353 1.52 -6.96 -2.83
CA PHE A 353 0.31 -7.62 -2.38
C PHE A 353 -0.03 -8.80 -3.29
N GLU A 354 -0.22 -9.98 -2.67
CA GLU A 354 -0.66 -11.22 -3.34
C GLU A 354 0.16 -11.58 -4.60
N LEU A 355 1.50 -11.48 -4.49
CA LEU A 355 2.44 -11.83 -5.56
C LEU A 355 2.19 -13.22 -6.16
N ASN A 356 2.47 -13.36 -7.46
CA ASN A 356 2.18 -14.58 -8.21
C ASN A 356 3.45 -15.14 -8.86
N ASP A 357 3.77 -16.43 -8.67
CA ASP A 357 4.86 -17.06 -9.43
C ASP A 357 4.38 -17.45 -10.84
N SER A 358 4.78 -16.67 -11.83
CA SER A 358 4.41 -16.86 -13.24
C SER A 358 5.25 -17.90 -13.98
N ASP A 359 6.43 -18.27 -13.45
CA ASP A 359 7.40 -19.12 -14.16
C ASP A 359 7.82 -20.40 -13.41
N GLY A 360 7.33 -20.60 -12.18
CA GLY A 360 7.54 -21.81 -11.39
C GLY A 360 8.96 -21.94 -10.83
N ARG A 361 9.77 -20.87 -10.88
CA ARG A 361 11.20 -20.92 -10.53
C ARG A 361 11.43 -20.69 -9.04
N GLN A 362 11.07 -21.70 -8.27
CA GLN A 362 11.23 -21.70 -6.81
C GLN A 362 12.67 -21.40 -6.38
N GLY A 363 12.81 -20.67 -5.28
CA GLY A 363 14.12 -20.39 -4.68
C GLY A 363 14.98 -19.38 -5.42
N THR A 364 14.51 -18.81 -6.52
CA THR A 364 15.11 -17.63 -7.15
C THR A 364 14.61 -16.35 -6.48
N VAL A 365 15.27 -15.22 -6.71
CA VAL A 365 14.76 -13.91 -6.28
C VAL A 365 13.83 -13.38 -7.37
N GLY A 366 12.56 -13.24 -7.02
CA GLY A 366 11.50 -12.78 -7.90
C GLY A 366 11.12 -11.31 -7.70
N VAL A 367 11.33 -10.75 -6.50
CA VAL A 367 11.10 -9.32 -6.27
C VAL A 367 12.33 -8.67 -5.66
N TYR A 368 12.67 -7.48 -6.18
CA TYR A 368 13.81 -6.68 -5.75
C TYR A 368 13.33 -5.28 -5.36
N ILE A 369 13.55 -4.87 -4.12
CA ILE A 369 13.29 -3.51 -3.63
C ILE A 369 14.62 -2.94 -3.14
N LEU A 370 15.31 -2.22 -4.03
CA LEU A 370 16.73 -1.89 -3.87
C LEU A 370 17.01 -0.39 -3.90
N ASN A 371 17.82 0.08 -2.95
CA ASN A 371 18.39 1.43 -2.97
C ASN A 371 17.37 2.57 -3.11
N ASN A 372 16.14 2.38 -2.63
CA ASN A 372 15.12 3.41 -2.64
C ASN A 372 15.27 4.35 -1.44
N GLU A 373 14.87 5.60 -1.62
CA GLU A 373 14.67 6.56 -0.52
C GLU A 373 13.16 6.67 -0.25
N VAL A 374 12.71 6.26 0.94
CA VAL A 374 11.28 6.10 1.23
C VAL A 374 10.95 6.76 2.56
N HIS A 375 10.20 7.87 2.55
CA HIS A 375 9.98 8.63 3.76
C HIS A 375 8.69 9.44 3.85
N ASP A 376 8.30 9.81 5.07
CA ASP A 376 7.12 10.65 5.35
C ASP A 376 5.79 10.08 4.80
N ASN A 377 5.74 8.77 4.56
CA ASN A 377 4.55 8.02 4.20
C ASN A 377 3.92 7.49 5.49
N PHE A 378 2.72 7.92 5.83
CA PHE A 378 2.00 7.45 7.02
C PHE A 378 0.52 7.76 6.87
N GLN A 379 -0.35 6.89 7.38
CA GLN A 379 -1.78 7.07 7.26
C GLN A 379 -2.33 8.00 8.36
N VAL A 380 -3.25 8.91 8.02
CA VAL A 380 -3.90 9.83 8.98
C VAL A 380 -5.42 9.67 9.05
N VAL A 381 -5.96 8.78 8.23
CA VAL A 381 -7.38 8.41 8.22
C VAL A 381 -7.54 6.91 8.50
N PRO A 382 -8.64 6.42 9.09
CA PRO A 382 -8.83 4.98 9.28
C PRO A 382 -8.97 4.21 7.97
N SER A 383 -8.53 2.94 7.95
CA SER A 383 -8.70 2.00 6.83
C SER A 383 -10.13 1.45 6.76
N THR A 384 -11.09 2.33 6.45
CA THR A 384 -12.52 1.98 6.43
C THR A 384 -12.91 1.12 5.24
N ALA A 385 -12.19 1.18 4.12
CA ALA A 385 -12.53 0.42 2.91
C ALA A 385 -12.26 -1.08 3.06
N ILE A 386 -11.34 -1.45 3.95
CA ILE A 386 -11.06 -2.85 4.33
C ILE A 386 -11.78 -3.28 5.63
N GLY A 387 -12.67 -2.42 6.16
CA GLY A 387 -13.47 -2.72 7.35
C GLY A 387 -12.75 -2.65 8.70
N ALA A 388 -11.46 -2.29 8.73
CA ALA A 388 -10.68 -2.22 9.96
C ALA A 388 -11.12 -1.06 10.87
N ASN A 389 -11.55 0.06 10.30
CA ASN A 389 -11.96 1.28 11.02
C ASN A 389 -10.92 1.83 12.01
N VAL A 390 -9.64 1.53 11.76
CA VAL A 390 -8.46 2.05 12.46
C VAL A 390 -7.37 2.35 11.43
N ILE A 391 -6.35 3.12 11.79
CA ILE A 391 -5.14 3.21 10.97
C ILE A 391 -4.43 1.85 11.01
N THR A 392 -4.18 1.25 9.84
CA THR A 392 -3.52 -0.06 9.73
C THR A 392 -2.10 0.05 9.17
N ASP A 393 -1.88 0.98 8.23
CA ASP A 393 -0.70 1.04 7.38
C ASP A 393 -0.10 2.45 7.31
N GLY A 394 0.46 2.82 6.16
CA GLY A 394 1.42 3.89 6.00
C GLY A 394 2.86 3.43 6.24
N ASN A 395 3.20 2.18 5.90
CA ASN A 395 4.58 1.71 6.00
C ASN A 395 5.45 2.43 4.96
N GLY A 396 6.76 2.50 5.20
CA GLY A 396 7.71 2.86 4.17
C GLY A 396 7.69 1.78 3.09
N ILE A 397 8.05 0.55 3.46
CA ILE A 397 7.96 -0.63 2.60
C ILE A 397 7.10 -1.69 3.31
N ILE A 398 6.11 -2.25 2.61
CA ILE A 398 5.34 -3.41 3.07
C ILE A 398 5.41 -4.57 2.07
N LEU A 399 5.52 -5.79 2.59
CA LEU A 399 5.28 -7.02 1.84
C LEU A 399 4.04 -7.67 2.44
N ASP A 400 2.89 -7.52 1.79
CA ASP A 400 1.59 -7.85 2.36
C ASP A 400 1.00 -9.12 1.76
N THR A 401 0.80 -10.14 2.59
CA THR A 401 0.00 -11.33 2.28
C THR A 401 0.47 -12.06 1.01
N ASN A 402 1.78 -12.21 0.83
CA ASN A 402 2.37 -12.91 -0.32
C ASN A 402 2.46 -14.44 -0.12
N GLN A 403 1.48 -15.01 0.58
CA GLN A 403 1.42 -16.44 0.86
C GLN A 403 1.29 -17.22 -0.45
N GLY A 404 2.15 -18.23 -0.63
CA GLY A 404 2.16 -19.04 -1.84
C GLY A 404 3.08 -18.51 -2.95
N TYR A 405 3.68 -17.33 -2.78
CA TYR A 405 4.83 -16.93 -3.57
C TYR A 405 6.07 -17.70 -3.10
N ASP A 406 6.67 -18.49 -3.98
CA ASP A 406 7.76 -19.44 -3.67
C ASP A 406 9.14 -18.96 -4.16
N LYS A 407 9.23 -17.66 -4.44
CA LYS A 407 10.45 -16.94 -4.74
C LYS A 407 10.81 -16.00 -3.61
N TRP A 408 12.09 -15.65 -3.56
CA TRP A 408 12.59 -14.68 -2.62
C TRP A 408 12.18 -13.25 -3.00
N THR A 409 11.82 -12.47 -1.98
CA THR A 409 11.77 -11.01 -2.07
C THR A 409 12.99 -10.43 -1.36
N LEU A 410 13.81 -9.65 -2.08
CA LEU A 410 15.00 -9.01 -1.54
C LEU A 410 14.75 -7.51 -1.31
N VAL A 411 14.86 -7.08 -0.06
CA VAL A 411 14.77 -5.68 0.37
C VAL A 411 16.12 -5.23 0.90
N GLU A 412 16.85 -4.45 0.09
CA GLU A 412 18.24 -4.10 0.40
C GLU A 412 18.66 -2.67 0.04
N GLY A 413 19.51 -2.08 0.88
CA GLY A 413 20.15 -0.80 0.60
C GLY A 413 19.20 0.40 0.66
N ASN A 414 17.97 0.22 1.14
CA ASN A 414 16.98 1.28 1.20
C ASN A 414 17.25 2.22 2.39
N ASN A 415 16.91 3.50 2.20
CA ASN A 415 16.87 4.50 3.26
C ASN A 415 15.40 4.79 3.60
N VAL A 416 14.93 4.31 4.73
CA VAL A 416 13.51 4.28 5.12
C VAL A 416 13.30 5.05 6.41
N TYR A 417 12.66 6.21 6.37
CA TYR A 417 12.59 7.05 7.56
C TYR A 417 11.31 7.85 7.69
N ASN A 418 10.94 8.23 8.90
CA ASN A 418 9.77 9.10 9.13
C ASN A 418 8.44 8.54 8.59
N ASN A 419 8.33 7.24 8.40
CA ASN A 419 7.10 6.61 7.92
C ASN A 419 6.21 6.14 9.09
N GLY A 420 5.03 5.62 8.74
CA GLY A 420 4.14 4.91 9.65
C GLY A 420 4.85 3.73 10.29
N ARG A 421 5.21 2.69 9.55
CA ARG A 421 6.27 1.74 9.96
C ARG A 421 7.43 1.84 8.98
N GLY A 422 8.59 1.29 9.31
CA GLY A 422 9.72 1.27 8.38
C GLY A 422 9.54 0.20 7.30
N ILE A 423 10.14 -0.98 7.50
CA ILE A 423 10.03 -2.12 6.57
C ILE A 423 9.26 -3.26 7.27
N HIS A 424 8.13 -3.64 6.71
CA HIS A 424 7.22 -4.61 7.31
C HIS A 424 6.92 -5.77 6.36
N ALA A 425 7.33 -6.99 6.73
CA ALA A 425 6.91 -8.22 6.06
C ALA A 425 5.75 -8.86 6.83
N PHE A 426 4.53 -8.71 6.28
CA PHE A 426 3.31 -9.24 6.85
C PHE A 426 2.83 -10.43 6.03
N ASN A 427 2.81 -11.62 6.62
CA ASN A 427 2.30 -12.83 5.99
C ASN A 427 2.95 -13.11 4.62
N SER A 428 4.25 -12.84 4.52
CA SER A 428 5.01 -12.96 3.29
C SER A 428 6.22 -13.86 3.56
N PRO A 429 6.26 -15.09 3.03
CA PRO A 429 7.40 -15.98 3.20
C PRO A 429 8.56 -15.60 2.27
N TYR A 430 9.73 -16.17 2.54
CA TYR A 430 10.95 -16.04 1.73
C TYR A 430 11.37 -14.58 1.51
N VAL A 431 11.31 -13.78 2.57
CA VAL A 431 11.79 -12.39 2.52
C VAL A 431 13.22 -12.31 3.06
N ARG A 432 14.09 -11.54 2.39
CA ARG A 432 15.37 -11.09 2.97
C ARG A 432 15.38 -9.57 3.10
N ILE A 433 15.60 -9.09 4.33
CA ILE A 433 15.73 -7.67 4.65
C ILE A 433 17.14 -7.41 5.20
N GLN A 434 17.98 -6.72 4.45
CA GLN A 434 19.36 -6.46 4.87
C GLN A 434 19.95 -5.16 4.31
N GLY A 435 20.98 -4.63 4.96
CA GLY A 435 21.71 -3.47 4.47
C GLY A 435 20.89 -2.19 4.39
N ASN A 436 19.70 -2.16 5.01
CA ASN A 436 18.83 -0.99 5.02
C ASN A 436 19.20 -0.07 6.18
N THR A 437 18.90 1.22 6.00
CA THR A 437 18.88 2.22 7.07
C THR A 437 17.43 2.57 7.35
N SER A 438 16.95 2.31 8.57
CA SER A 438 15.55 2.55 8.98
C SER A 438 15.51 3.45 10.22
N VAL A 439 14.96 4.66 10.13
CA VAL A 439 15.16 5.70 11.16
C VAL A 439 13.87 6.47 11.47
N ASN A 440 13.57 6.66 12.77
CA ASN A 440 12.44 7.49 13.22
C ASN A 440 11.10 7.16 12.51
N ASN A 441 10.84 5.89 12.23
CA ASN A 441 9.51 5.47 11.78
C ASN A 441 8.57 5.38 13.00
N ASN A 442 7.42 4.73 12.87
CA ASN A 442 6.37 4.68 13.90
C ASN A 442 5.59 5.99 14.05
N ARG A 443 5.46 6.76 12.96
CA ARG A 443 4.58 7.92 12.92
C ARG A 443 3.12 7.47 12.89
N GLY A 444 2.30 7.89 13.84
CA GLY A 444 0.87 7.50 13.89
C GLY A 444 0.49 6.56 15.05
N GLU A 445 1.31 6.51 16.11
CA GLU A 445 0.99 5.90 17.42
C GLU A 445 0.77 4.38 17.44
N TRP A 446 1.68 3.62 16.85
CA TRP A 446 1.79 2.19 17.12
C TRP A 446 3.22 1.89 17.57
N GLY A 447 3.37 1.28 18.75
CA GLY A 447 4.66 0.90 19.33
C GLY A 447 5.32 -0.26 18.57
N LEU A 448 5.54 -0.06 17.27
CA LEU A 448 5.99 -1.05 16.31
C LEU A 448 7.47 -0.84 15.99
N ASN A 449 8.04 -1.78 15.24
CA ASN A 449 9.48 -1.80 14.97
C ASN A 449 9.79 -1.03 13.68
N ASP A 450 11.01 -0.49 13.59
CA ASP A 450 11.53 0.08 12.34
C ASP A 450 11.67 -0.98 11.23
N ILE A 451 11.86 -2.24 11.61
CA ILE A 451 11.90 -3.40 10.72
C ILE A 451 11.24 -4.58 11.44
N ASP A 452 10.25 -5.21 10.81
CA ASP A 452 9.58 -6.41 11.30
C ASP A 452 9.25 -7.43 10.19
N SER A 453 9.25 -8.69 10.59
CA SER A 453 8.79 -9.84 9.80
C SER A 453 8.09 -10.82 10.74
N ASN A 454 7.03 -11.47 10.25
CA ASN A 454 6.23 -12.41 11.02
C ASN A 454 6.28 -13.88 10.51
N ASP A 455 7.06 -14.17 9.47
CA ASP A 455 7.19 -15.52 8.90
C ASP A 455 8.53 -16.18 9.29
N PRO A 456 8.53 -17.45 9.74
CA PRO A 456 9.76 -18.14 10.14
C PRO A 456 10.75 -18.44 9.00
N THR A 457 10.33 -18.30 7.73
CA THR A 457 11.21 -18.50 6.57
C THR A 457 12.03 -17.27 6.22
N ASP A 458 11.72 -16.13 6.83
CA ASP A 458 12.34 -14.85 6.53
C ASP A 458 13.73 -14.70 7.14
N GLN A 459 14.56 -13.91 6.47
CA GLN A 459 15.94 -13.63 6.83
C GLN A 459 16.15 -12.13 7.05
N ILE A 460 16.14 -11.72 8.31
CA ILE A 460 16.56 -10.37 8.68
C ILE A 460 18.08 -10.36 8.89
N GLY A 461 18.78 -9.72 7.95
CA GLY A 461 20.23 -9.50 8.01
C GLY A 461 20.62 -8.30 8.88
N THR A 462 21.86 -7.82 8.70
CA THR A 462 22.32 -6.60 9.38
C THR A 462 21.62 -5.39 8.76
N ASN A 463 20.94 -4.60 9.59
CA ASN A 463 20.32 -3.33 9.22
C ASN A 463 20.72 -2.26 10.24
N THR A 464 20.71 -1.00 9.84
CA THR A 464 20.92 0.13 10.75
C THR A 464 19.56 0.67 11.15
N THR A 465 19.21 0.57 12.44
CA THR A 465 17.98 1.16 13.00
C THR A 465 18.30 2.16 14.09
N THR A 466 17.63 3.32 14.12
CA THR A 466 17.84 4.35 15.15
C THR A 466 16.59 5.11 15.53
#